data_AF-A0A1B6HKQ9-F1
#
_entry.id   AF-A0A1B6HKQ9-F1
#
_cell.length_a   1.000
_cell.length_b   1.000
_cell.length_c   1.000
_cell.angle_alpha   90.00
_cell.angle_beta   90.00
_cell.angle_gamma   90.00
#
_symmetry.space_group_name_H-M   'P 1'
#
loop_
_entity.id
_entity.type
_entity.pdbx_description
1 polymer ?
#
loop_
_entity_poly.entity_id
_entity_poly.type
_entity_poly.pdbx_seq_one_letter_code
_entity_poly.pdbx_strand_id
1 'polypeptide(L)'
;RVVVEEASGKSPKGGVRSKARACDLDNRDKFWTTHKGSPFPTVAEAIQEELEQYRSSEEEVKRLKASMGLDNESDAAISMMSDNTARLTSAVNSLPQLLEKKRLIDMHTTIATGILNSIKSRRLDTLFELEEKIMSKQSLDRPLMEILADPDTGSPEDKMRLFIIYYICSHTMS
;
A
#
# COMPACT_ATOMS: atom_id res chain seq x y z
N ARG A 1 -10.39 -8.90 -7.28
CA ARG A 1 -10.70 -9.13 -5.85
C ARG A 1 -9.47 -9.70 -5.17
N VAL A 2 -8.84 -8.94 -4.27
CA VAL A 2 -7.72 -9.39 -3.44
C VAL A 2 -8.25 -9.55 -2.02
N VAL A 3 -7.91 -10.65 -1.35
CA VAL A 3 -8.25 -10.85 0.05
C VAL A 3 -7.00 -10.54 0.87
N VAL A 4 -7.04 -9.48 1.67
CA VAL A 4 -5.95 -9.12 2.57
C VAL A 4 -6.33 -9.53 3.98
N GLU A 5 -5.46 -10.30 4.63
CA GLU A 5 -5.61 -10.59 6.06
C GLU A 5 -5.16 -9.40 6.89
N GLU A 6 -6.09 -8.76 7.61
CA GLU A 6 -5.75 -7.81 8.65
C GLU A 6 -5.60 -8.51 10.00
N ALA A 7 -4.50 -8.24 10.71
CA ALA A 7 -4.36 -8.59 12.11
C ALA A 7 -5.26 -7.67 12.95
N SER A 8 -6.47 -8.13 13.27
CA SER A 8 -7.36 -7.45 14.21
C SER A 8 -6.95 -7.78 15.65
N GLY A 9 -6.86 -6.76 16.50
CA GLY A 9 -6.49 -6.87 17.91
C GLY A 9 -7.32 -7.90 18.70
N LYS A 10 -6.75 -8.33 19.84
CA LYS A 10 -7.26 -9.39 20.73
C LYS A 10 -8.77 -9.23 21.02
N SER A 11 -9.54 -10.26 20.70
CA SER A 11 -10.92 -10.43 21.19
C SER A 11 -10.91 -10.77 22.70
N PRO A 12 -11.99 -10.50 23.46
CA PRO A 12 -12.06 -10.79 24.91
C PRO A 12 -11.95 -12.28 25.26
N LYS A 13 -12.00 -13.16 24.25
CA LYS A 13 -11.85 -14.61 24.36
C LYS A 13 -10.69 -15.10 23.50
N GLY A 14 -9.46 -14.69 23.82
CA GLY A 14 -8.19 -15.41 23.53
C GLY A 14 -7.81 -15.80 22.09
N GLY A 15 -8.67 -15.63 21.09
CA GLY A 15 -8.41 -16.01 19.70
C GLY A 15 -8.11 -14.80 18.82
N VAL A 16 -7.05 -14.90 18.01
CA VAL A 16 -6.79 -13.99 16.89
C VAL A 16 -7.87 -14.27 15.84
N ARG A 17 -8.76 -13.31 15.58
CA ARG A 17 -9.76 -13.41 14.51
C ARG A 17 -9.20 -12.62 13.32
N SER A 18 -8.65 -13.31 12.31
CA SER A 18 -8.31 -12.64 11.04
C SER A 18 -9.62 -12.24 10.37
N LYS A 19 -9.85 -10.93 10.23
CA LYS A 19 -10.93 -10.42 9.38
C LYS A 19 -10.31 -10.20 8.01
N ALA A 20 -10.51 -11.17 7.12
CA ALA A 20 -10.11 -11.03 5.74
C ALA A 20 -11.01 -9.95 5.08
N ARG A 21 -10.42 -8.85 4.61
CA ARG A 21 -11.14 -7.85 3.83
C ARG A 21 -10.95 -8.15 2.35
N ALA A 22 -12.06 -8.28 1.64
CA ALA A 22 -12.04 -8.29 0.18
C ALA A 22 -11.87 -6.85 -0.33
N CYS A 23 -10.79 -6.60 -1.05
CA CYS A 23 -10.53 -5.37 -1.77
C CYS A 23 -10.78 -5.59 -3.26
N ASP A 24 -11.62 -4.74 -3.84
CA ASP A 24 -11.88 -4.75 -5.28
C ASP A 24 -11.00 -3.71 -5.95
N LEU A 25 -10.11 -4.21 -6.81
CA LEU A 25 -9.21 -3.42 -7.64
C LEU A 25 -9.89 -3.24 -8.99
N ASP A 26 -10.29 -2.01 -9.30
CA ASP A 26 -11.02 -1.64 -10.51
C ASP A 26 -10.13 -0.76 -11.42
N ASN A 27 -10.38 -0.77 -12.72
CA ASN A 27 -9.73 0.11 -13.69
C ASN A 27 -10.10 1.60 -13.51
N ARG A 28 -11.08 1.90 -12.66
CA ARG A 28 -11.46 3.26 -12.26
C ARG A 28 -10.58 3.81 -11.13
N ASP A 29 -9.85 2.94 -10.45
CA ASP A 29 -8.88 3.31 -9.42
C ASP A 29 -7.58 3.78 -10.08
N LYS A 30 -7.38 5.09 -10.10
CA LYS A 30 -6.20 5.71 -10.73
C LYS A 30 -4.90 5.22 -10.10
N PHE A 31 -4.87 5.08 -8.78
CA PHE A 31 -3.67 4.61 -8.08
C PHE A 31 -3.30 3.21 -8.56
N TRP A 32 -4.28 2.30 -8.61
CA TRP A 32 -4.07 0.95 -9.12
C TRP A 32 -3.60 0.94 -10.58
N THR A 33 -4.27 1.69 -11.46
CA THR A 33 -3.89 1.70 -12.89
C THR A 33 -2.47 2.20 -13.14
N THR A 34 -2.02 3.16 -12.34
CA THR A 34 -0.67 3.76 -12.46
C THR A 34 0.39 2.84 -11.86
N HIS A 35 0.14 2.24 -10.70
CA HIS A 35 1.19 1.61 -9.89
C HIS A 35 1.16 0.07 -9.83
N LYS A 36 0.18 -0.61 -10.44
CA LYS A 36 0.07 -2.09 -10.40
C LYS A 36 1.29 -2.86 -10.92
N GLY A 37 2.13 -2.23 -11.74
CA GLY A 37 3.36 -2.82 -12.28
C GLY A 37 4.63 -2.12 -11.80
N SER A 38 4.52 -1.15 -10.89
CA SER A 38 5.67 -0.43 -10.35
C SER A 38 6.42 -1.27 -9.31
N PRO A 39 7.74 -1.06 -9.13
CA PRO A 39 8.48 -1.65 -8.03
C PRO A 39 7.87 -1.25 -6.68
N PHE A 40 7.89 -2.18 -5.72
CA PHE A 40 7.29 -1.95 -4.40
C PHE A 40 7.76 -0.66 -3.69
N PRO A 41 9.05 -0.26 -3.73
CA PRO A 41 9.49 1.01 -3.14
C PRO A 41 8.75 2.22 -3.73
N THR A 42 8.59 2.28 -5.05
CA THR A 42 7.84 3.33 -5.74
C THR A 42 6.36 3.34 -5.34
N VAL A 43 5.75 2.18 -5.14
CA VAL A 43 4.37 2.08 -4.64
C VAL A 43 4.26 2.65 -3.23
N ALA A 44 5.21 2.33 -2.35
CA ALA A 44 5.22 2.84 -0.97
C ALA A 44 5.38 4.37 -0.92
N GLU A 45 6.26 4.93 -1.74
CA GLU A 45 6.44 6.39 -1.89
C GLU A 45 5.15 7.06 -2.40
N ALA A 46 4.51 6.49 -3.43
CA ALA A 46 3.27 7.03 -3.99
C ALA A 46 2.11 7.03 -2.97
N ILE A 47 1.99 5.98 -2.14
CA ILE A 47 0.98 5.96 -1.05
C ILE A 47 1.25 7.09 -0.05
N GLN A 48 2.52 7.31 0.30
CA GLN A 48 2.91 8.37 1.22
C GLN A 48 2.58 9.75 0.66
N GLU A 49 2.83 9.97 -0.63
CA GLU A 49 2.48 11.23 -1.31
C GLU A 49 0.95 11.45 -1.32
N GLU A 50 0.16 10.44 -1.67
CA GLU A 50 -1.32 10.53 -1.65
C GLU A 50 -1.86 10.82 -0.24
N LEU A 51 -1.25 10.24 0.79
CA LEU A 51 -1.55 10.52 2.20
C LEU A 51 -1.23 11.99 2.57
N GLU A 52 -0.10 12.53 2.11
CA GLU A 52 0.28 13.93 2.32
C GLU A 52 -0.68 14.90 1.64
N GLN A 53 -1.04 14.61 0.38
CA GLN A 53 -2.03 15.40 -0.36
C GLN A 53 -3.40 15.35 0.34
N TYR A 54 -3.83 14.17 0.81
CA TYR A 54 -5.08 14.04 1.56
C TYR A 54 -5.08 14.88 2.85
N ARG A 55 -3.98 14.84 3.63
CA ARG A 55 -3.85 15.64 4.87
C ARG A 55 -3.96 17.14 4.58
N SER A 56 -3.27 17.61 3.53
CA SER A 56 -3.32 19.02 3.13
C SER A 56 -4.75 19.46 2.75
N SER A 57 -5.47 18.63 1.97
CA SER A 57 -6.88 18.90 1.64
C SER A 57 -7.81 18.85 2.85
N GLU A 58 -7.60 17.93 3.79
CA GLU A 58 -8.39 17.85 5.02
C GLU A 58 -8.19 19.09 5.91
N GLU A 59 -6.96 19.58 6.03
CA GLU A 59 -6.64 20.81 6.75
C GLU A 59 -7.27 22.04 6.10
N GLU A 60 -7.30 22.12 4.77
CA GLU A 60 -7.97 23.20 4.06
C GLU A 60 -9.47 23.22 4.35
N VAL A 61 -10.12 22.06 4.31
CA VAL A 61 -11.54 21.93 4.67
C VAL A 61 -11.78 22.35 6.12
N LYS A 62 -10.90 21.96 7.06
CA LYS A 62 -10.98 22.38 8.47
C LYS A 62 -10.82 23.89 8.62
N ARG A 63 -9.84 24.51 7.94
CA ARG A 63 -9.64 25.96 7.96
C ARG A 63 -10.86 26.70 7.40
N LEU A 64 -11.43 26.22 6.30
CA LEU A 64 -12.63 26.81 5.70
C LEU A 64 -13.80 26.75 6.69
N LYS A 65 -14.05 25.60 7.32
CA LYS A 65 -15.09 25.46 8.36
C LYS A 65 -14.89 26.44 9.53
N ALA A 66 -13.68 26.54 10.06
CA ALA A 66 -13.35 27.43 11.18
C ALA A 66 -13.50 28.91 10.78
N SER A 67 -13.04 29.30 9.60
CA SER A 67 -13.11 30.68 9.09
C SER A 67 -14.55 31.20 8.93
N MET A 68 -15.52 30.29 8.86
CA MET A 68 -16.94 30.60 8.72
C MET A 68 -17.71 30.61 10.05
N GLY A 69 -17.03 30.42 11.17
CA GLY A 69 -17.68 30.45 12.49
C GLY A 69 -18.66 29.30 12.73
N LEU A 70 -18.65 28.25 11.91
CA LEU A 70 -19.52 27.07 12.07
C LEU A 70 -19.18 26.22 13.31
N ASP A 71 -18.07 26.53 13.99
CA ASP A 71 -17.67 25.91 15.25
C ASP A 71 -18.26 26.63 16.48
N ASN A 72 -18.94 27.78 16.30
CA ASN A 72 -19.53 28.54 17.41
C ASN A 72 -20.93 29.07 17.03
N GLU A 73 -21.95 28.80 17.85
CA GLU A 73 -23.33 29.31 17.70
C GLU A 73 -23.41 30.85 17.83
N SER A 74 -22.80 31.60 16.91
CA SER A 74 -22.80 33.05 16.90
C SER A 74 -23.25 33.56 15.54
N ASP A 75 -24.56 33.77 15.45
CA ASP A 75 -25.34 34.27 14.31
C ASP A 75 -25.09 35.76 13.98
N ALA A 76 -23.82 36.18 13.89
CA ALA A 76 -23.48 37.59 13.76
C ALA A 76 -22.18 37.85 12.97
N ALA A 77 -22.22 37.68 11.64
CA ALA A 77 -21.44 38.49 10.69
C ALA A 77 -21.79 38.15 9.22
N ILE A 78 -22.99 38.51 8.77
CA ILE A 78 -23.49 38.30 7.39
C ILE A 78 -22.81 39.22 6.33
N SER A 79 -21.83 40.05 6.72
CA SER A 79 -21.33 41.14 5.83
C SER A 79 -20.01 40.88 5.08
N MET A 80 -19.51 39.65 4.97
CA MET A 80 -18.35 39.28 4.12
C MET A 80 -18.59 38.02 3.25
N MET A 81 -19.83 37.83 2.76
CA MET A 81 -20.36 36.50 2.44
C MET A 81 -20.23 35.99 0.99
N SER A 82 -19.87 36.78 -0.02
CA SER A 82 -19.90 36.30 -1.42
C SER A 82 -18.81 35.26 -1.74
N ASP A 83 -17.54 35.61 -1.53
CA ASP A 83 -16.41 34.72 -1.90
C ASP A 83 -16.30 33.50 -0.97
N ASN A 84 -16.68 33.66 0.30
CA ASN A 84 -16.66 32.57 1.29
C ASN A 84 -17.80 31.56 1.07
N THR A 85 -18.98 31.99 0.61
CA THR A 85 -20.08 31.07 0.28
C THR A 85 -19.77 30.22 -0.96
N ALA A 86 -19.11 30.80 -1.96
CA ALA A 86 -18.65 30.05 -3.15
C ALA A 86 -17.58 29.01 -2.79
N ARG A 87 -16.59 29.39 -1.97
CA ARG A 87 -15.56 28.46 -1.46
C ARG A 87 -16.14 27.36 -0.56
N LEU A 88 -17.12 27.70 0.28
CA LEU A 88 -17.84 26.71 1.09
C LEU A 88 -18.60 25.71 0.24
N THR A 89 -19.38 26.21 -0.73
CA THR A 89 -20.17 25.34 -1.63
C THR A 89 -19.23 24.40 -2.39
N SER A 90 -18.08 24.90 -2.85
CA SER A 90 -17.04 24.08 -3.48
C SER A 90 -16.44 23.02 -2.53
N ALA A 91 -16.10 23.41 -1.29
CA ALA A 91 -15.54 22.50 -0.29
C ALA A 91 -16.55 21.43 0.18
N VAL A 92 -17.81 21.80 0.37
CA VAL A 92 -18.89 20.84 0.70
C VAL A 92 -19.13 19.89 -0.46
N ASN A 93 -19.08 20.38 -1.70
CA ASN A 93 -19.18 19.55 -2.90
C ASN A 93 -17.95 18.66 -3.13
N SER A 94 -16.81 18.94 -2.49
CA SER A 94 -15.57 18.13 -2.58
C SER A 94 -15.40 17.12 -1.43
N LEU A 95 -16.20 17.23 -0.36
CA LEU A 95 -16.17 16.30 0.78
C LEU A 95 -16.40 14.83 0.38
N PRO A 96 -17.39 14.47 -0.46
CA PRO A 96 -17.57 13.09 -0.87
C PRO A 96 -16.35 12.51 -1.59
N GLN A 97 -15.69 13.32 -2.43
CA GLN A 97 -14.49 12.95 -3.16
C GLN A 97 -13.31 12.78 -2.20
N LEU A 98 -13.19 13.62 -1.18
CA LEU A 98 -12.15 13.51 -0.16
C LEU A 98 -12.32 12.25 0.70
N LEU A 99 -13.56 11.88 1.04
CA LEU A 99 -13.87 10.63 1.74
C LEU A 99 -13.56 9.39 0.88
N GLU A 100 -13.92 9.42 -0.41
CA GLU A 100 -13.60 8.34 -1.33
C GLU A 100 -12.08 8.23 -1.56
N LYS A 101 -11.38 9.36 -1.68
CA LYS A 101 -9.91 9.40 -1.76
C LYS A 101 -9.29 8.73 -0.52
N LYS A 102 -9.76 9.06 0.69
CA LYS A 102 -9.33 8.40 1.92
C LYS A 102 -9.55 6.88 1.87
N ARG A 103 -10.75 6.45 1.46
CA ARG A 103 -11.11 5.03 1.38
C ARG A 103 -10.15 4.26 0.46
N LEU A 104 -9.78 4.84 -0.68
CA LEU A 104 -8.82 4.25 -1.62
C LEU A 104 -7.40 4.20 -1.04
N ILE A 105 -6.96 5.28 -0.38
CA ILE A 105 -5.66 5.33 0.29
C ILE A 105 -5.56 4.26 1.38
N ASP A 106 -6.58 4.15 2.24
CA ASP A 106 -6.63 3.14 3.31
C ASP A 106 -6.57 1.72 2.72
N MET A 107 -7.33 1.47 1.64
CA MET A 107 -7.31 0.18 0.93
C MET A 107 -5.91 -0.17 0.41
N HIS A 108 -5.25 0.75 -0.32
CA HIS A 108 -3.91 0.52 -0.87
C HIS A 108 -2.84 0.39 0.22
N THR A 109 -2.99 1.13 1.32
CA THR A 109 -2.11 1.02 2.49
C THR A 109 -2.21 -0.38 3.12
N THR A 110 -3.43 -0.90 3.28
CA THR A 110 -3.66 -2.27 3.78
C THR A 110 -3.05 -3.31 2.84
N ILE A 111 -3.25 -3.18 1.53
CA ILE A 111 -2.65 -4.09 0.53
C ILE A 111 -1.12 -4.03 0.57
N ALA A 112 -0.53 -2.84 0.54
CA ALA A 112 0.92 -2.64 0.56
C ALA A 112 1.54 -3.19 1.84
N THR A 113 0.87 -3.01 2.98
CA THR A 113 1.30 -3.59 4.26
C THR A 113 1.27 -5.13 4.22
N GLY A 114 0.22 -5.72 3.65
CA GLY A 114 0.12 -7.18 3.46
C GLY A 114 1.24 -7.73 2.56
N ILE A 115 1.54 -7.02 1.47
CA ILE A 115 2.66 -7.35 0.58
C ILE A 115 3.99 -7.24 1.33
N LEU A 116 4.24 -6.15 2.07
CA LEU A 116 5.46 -5.97 2.85
C LEU A 116 5.67 -7.08 3.88
N ASN A 117 4.60 -7.48 4.57
CA ASN A 117 4.65 -8.59 5.53
C ASN A 117 4.99 -9.92 4.85
N SER A 118 4.45 -10.16 3.64
CA SER A 118 4.75 -11.35 2.84
C SER A 118 6.21 -11.37 2.37
N ILE A 119 6.73 -10.21 1.93
CA ILE A 119 8.14 -10.05 1.55
C ILE A 119 9.04 -10.37 2.75
N LYS A 120 8.78 -9.74 3.91
CA LYS A 120 9.59 -9.91 5.13
C LYS A 120 9.56 -11.34 5.66
N SER A 121 8.36 -11.92 5.80
CA SER A 121 8.19 -13.26 6.38
C SER A 121 8.84 -14.36 5.56
N ARG A 122 8.94 -14.18 4.24
CA ARG A 122 9.55 -15.16 3.32
C ARG A 122 10.95 -14.76 2.87
N ARG A 123 11.48 -13.61 3.33
CA ARG A 123 12.76 -13.04 2.90
C ARG A 123 12.89 -12.95 1.38
N LEU A 124 11.83 -12.49 0.72
CA LEU A 124 11.76 -12.44 -0.75
C LEU A 124 12.74 -11.43 -1.34
N ASP A 125 13.15 -10.42 -0.56
CA ASP A 125 14.23 -9.50 -0.89
C ASP A 125 15.56 -10.24 -1.12
N THR A 126 15.90 -11.17 -0.23
CA THR A 126 17.13 -11.98 -0.34
C THR A 126 17.04 -12.94 -1.54
N LEU A 127 15.88 -13.57 -1.74
CA LEU A 127 15.68 -14.49 -2.86
C LEU A 127 15.73 -13.78 -4.21
N PHE A 128 15.13 -12.59 -4.32
CA PHE A 128 15.18 -11.77 -5.51
C PHE A 128 16.62 -11.39 -5.88
N GLU A 129 17.43 -10.94 -4.91
CA GLU A 129 18.85 -10.64 -5.15
C GLU A 129 19.64 -11.87 -5.65
N LEU A 130 19.36 -13.04 -5.08
CA LEU A 130 19.96 -14.30 -5.53
C LEU A 130 19.54 -14.67 -6.95
N GLU A 131 18.27 -14.52 -7.29
CA GLU A 131 17.75 -14.73 -8.65
C GLU A 131 18.46 -13.79 -9.63
N GLU A 132 18.60 -12.49 -9.30
CA GLU A 132 19.31 -11.52 -10.14
C GLU A 132 20.79 -11.87 -10.33
N LYS A 133 21.49 -12.28 -9.26
CA LYS A 133 22.89 -12.74 -9.34
C LYS A 133 23.03 -13.94 -10.28
N ILE A 134 22.15 -14.93 -10.14
CA ILE A 134 22.14 -16.15 -10.97
C ILE A 134 21.88 -15.79 -12.44
N MET A 135 20.86 -14.99 -12.71
CA MET A 135 20.50 -14.56 -14.07
C MET A 135 21.61 -13.73 -14.72
N SER A 136 22.34 -12.96 -13.92
CA SER A 136 23.52 -12.19 -14.33
C SER A 136 24.81 -13.01 -14.42
N LYS A 137 24.74 -14.33 -14.17
CA LYS A 137 25.88 -15.27 -14.16
C LYS A 137 27.00 -14.88 -13.18
N GLN A 138 26.64 -14.23 -12.07
CA GLN A 138 27.58 -13.91 -11.00
C GLN A 138 27.77 -15.11 -10.06
N SER A 139 28.91 -15.16 -9.38
CA SER A 139 29.16 -16.17 -8.35
C SER A 139 28.28 -15.95 -7.13
N LEU A 140 27.77 -17.02 -6.55
CA LEU A 140 27.04 -16.97 -5.27
C LEU A 140 28.01 -16.87 -4.10
N ASP A 141 27.66 -16.06 -3.10
CA ASP A 141 28.46 -15.89 -1.88
C ASP A 141 28.50 -17.16 -1.01
N ARG A 142 27.46 -17.99 -1.11
CA ARG A 142 27.36 -19.30 -0.46
C ARG A 142 26.76 -20.34 -1.42
N PRO A 143 27.08 -21.64 -1.27
CA PRO A 143 26.55 -22.69 -2.12
C PRO A 143 25.03 -22.70 -2.17
N LEU A 144 24.45 -22.94 -3.36
CA LEU A 144 23.00 -22.97 -3.54
C LEU A 144 22.31 -23.96 -2.59
N MET A 145 22.91 -25.12 -2.34
CA MET A 145 22.35 -26.13 -1.43
C MET A 145 22.20 -25.62 0.01
N GLU A 146 23.11 -24.76 0.48
CA GLU A 146 23.00 -24.15 1.81
C GLU A 146 21.85 -23.15 1.88
N ILE A 147 21.64 -22.37 0.81
CA ILE A 147 20.49 -21.45 0.69
C ILE A 147 19.18 -22.25 0.71
N LEU A 148 19.09 -23.34 -0.04
CA LEU A 148 17.87 -24.16 -0.11
C LEU A 148 17.59 -24.90 1.21
N ALA A 149 18.63 -25.23 1.98
CA ALA A 149 18.48 -25.88 3.28
C ALA A 149 18.02 -24.91 4.39
N ASP A 150 18.18 -23.60 4.20
CA ASP A 150 17.86 -22.57 5.20
C ASP A 150 16.35 -22.56 5.53
N PRO A 151 15.92 -22.94 6.75
CA PRO A 151 14.51 -23.04 7.10
C PRO A 151 13.81 -21.67 7.19
N ASP A 152 14.58 -20.58 7.34
CA ASP A 152 14.05 -19.23 7.53
C ASP A 152 13.93 -18.45 6.22
N THR A 153 14.36 -19.03 5.10
CA THR A 153 14.37 -18.38 3.78
C THR A 153 13.34 -19.01 2.85
N GLY A 154 12.31 -18.24 2.48
CA GLY A 154 11.32 -18.62 1.48
C GLY A 154 10.42 -19.79 1.89
N SER A 155 9.37 -19.99 1.09
CA SER A 155 8.58 -21.22 1.11
C SER A 155 9.28 -22.33 0.30
N PRO A 156 8.84 -23.60 0.41
CA PRO A 156 9.33 -24.67 -0.46
C PRO A 156 9.16 -24.36 -1.95
N GLU A 157 8.09 -23.64 -2.32
CA GLU A 157 7.84 -23.21 -3.69
C GLU A 157 8.86 -22.16 -4.15
N ASP A 158 9.20 -21.20 -3.29
CA ASP A 158 10.22 -20.18 -3.57
C ASP A 158 11.58 -20.80 -3.84
N LYS A 159 11.96 -21.77 -3.00
CA LYS A 159 13.19 -22.54 -3.14
C LYS A 159 13.23 -23.33 -4.43
N MET A 160 12.11 -23.98 -4.77
CA MET A 160 11.98 -24.71 -6.03
C MET A 160 12.12 -23.77 -7.24
N ARG A 161 11.50 -22.59 -7.21
CA ARG A 161 11.64 -21.57 -8.26
C ARG A 161 13.08 -21.11 -8.41
N LEU A 162 13.76 -20.78 -7.31
CA LEU A 162 15.17 -20.40 -7.33
C LEU A 162 16.04 -21.49 -7.96
N PHE A 163 15.81 -22.76 -7.60
CA PHE A 163 16.54 -23.89 -8.18
C PHE A 163 16.30 -24.04 -9.69
N ILE A 164 15.06 -23.88 -10.15
CA ILE A 164 14.74 -23.92 -11.59
C ILE A 164 15.46 -22.79 -12.34
N ILE A 165 15.44 -21.56 -11.80
CA ILE A 165 16.17 -20.42 -12.37
C ILE A 165 17.66 -20.74 -12.46
N TYR A 166 18.26 -21.24 -11.38
CA TYR A 166 19.65 -21.69 -11.37
C TYR A 166 19.95 -22.74 -12.44
N TYR A 167 19.11 -23.78 -12.54
CA TYR A 167 19.30 -24.86 -13.49
C TYR A 167 19.27 -24.34 -14.94
N ILE A 168 18.30 -23.49 -15.29
CA ILE A 168 18.17 -22.90 -16.63
C ILE A 168 19.36 -21.98 -16.94
N CYS A 169 19.81 -21.17 -16.00
CA CYS A 169 20.91 -20.21 -16.21
C CYS A 169 22.29 -20.87 -16.23
N SER A 170 22.46 -22.02 -15.55
CA SER A 170 23.72 -22.78 -15.50
C SER A 170 23.89 -23.73 -16.69
N HIS A 171 22.80 -24.28 -17.22
CA HIS A 171 22.83 -25.08 -18.43
C HIS A 171 22.60 -24.19 -19.66
N THR A 172 23.69 -23.67 -20.22
CA THR A 172 23.70 -23.41 -21.67
C THR A 172 23.42 -24.74 -22.34
N MET A 173 22.22 -24.91 -22.91
CA MET A 173 21.97 -25.95 -23.91
C MET A 173 22.95 -25.71 -25.05
N SER A 174 24.03 -26.49 -25.04
CA SER A 174 24.92 -26.69 -26.18
C SER A 174 24.24 -27.55 -27.22
#